data_AF-A0A0C9T536-F1
#
_entry.id   AF-A0A0C9T536-F1
#
_cell.length_a   1.000
_cell.length_b   1.000
_cell.length_c   1.000
_cell.angle_alpha   90.00
_cell.angle_beta   90.00
_cell.angle_gamma   90.00
#
_symmetry.space_group_name_H-M   'P 1'
#
loop_
_entity.id
_entity.type
_entity.pdbx_description
1 polymer ?
#
loop_
_entity_poly.entity_id
_entity_poly.type
_entity_poly.pdbx_seq_one_letter_code
_entity_poly.pdbx_strand_id
1 'polypeptide(L)'
;MARAHDDHDIREGKTSSGRDTIGEQRYALVRKPKKRIIDGLDLVSRFLTAEGALTDVDPSGFMFGFGWRVCPGRHTADASLWTTIATMLATLEFTLAKDPEGNEIMFEPKYVNGITHQPAIFPCRISPRSHVSKASLERAR
;
A
#
# COMPACT_ATOMS: atom_id res chain seq x y z
N MET A 1 1.96 7.66 17.57
CA MET A 1 2.41 8.10 18.91
C MET A 1 3.93 8.16 18.88
N ALA A 2 4.51 9.36 18.75
CA ALA A 2 5.95 9.58 18.71
C ALA A 2 6.59 9.15 20.04
N ARG A 3 7.79 8.56 20.00
CA ARG A 3 8.63 8.42 21.20
C ARG A 3 9.52 9.67 21.29
N ALA A 4 9.52 10.31 22.45
CA ALA A 4 10.70 11.01 22.93
C ALA A 4 11.70 9.94 23.40
N HIS A 5 12.98 10.11 23.05
CA HIS A 5 14.08 9.31 23.56
C HIS A 5 14.55 9.95 24.87
N ASP A 6 14.31 9.32 26.00
CA ASP A 6 15.06 9.59 27.23
C ASP A 6 16.13 8.52 27.39
N ASP A 7 17.37 9.01 27.40
CA ASP A 7 18.66 8.46 27.82
C ASP A 7 19.33 7.26 27.12
N HIS A 8 20.45 7.63 26.47
CA HIS A 8 21.76 6.97 26.33
C HIS A 8 21.83 5.46 26.07
N ASP A 9 21.80 5.09 24.79
CA ASP A 9 22.36 3.83 24.31
C ASP A 9 23.50 4.14 23.30
N ILE A 10 24.74 3.96 23.74
CA ILE A 10 25.94 4.09 22.91
C ILE A 10 26.12 2.77 22.16
N ARG A 11 25.81 2.75 20.86
CA ARG A 11 26.28 1.69 19.94
C ARG A 11 27.24 2.31 18.93
N GLU A 12 28.50 1.88 19.03
CA GLU A 12 29.54 1.95 18.00
C GLU A 12 29.59 3.25 17.19
N GLY A 13 30.17 4.28 17.79
CA GLY A 13 30.98 5.25 17.04
C GLY A 13 30.29 6.31 16.17
N LYS A 14 28.96 6.49 16.24
CA LYS A 14 28.32 7.70 15.68
C LYS A 14 27.34 8.33 16.65
N THR A 15 27.69 9.51 17.15
CA THR A 15 26.79 10.41 17.85
C THR A 15 25.78 10.99 16.86
N SER A 16 24.62 10.35 16.69
CA SER A 16 23.46 11.01 16.09
C SER A 16 22.82 11.90 17.15
N SER A 17 22.94 13.21 16.97
CA SER A 17 22.21 14.24 17.73
C SER A 17 20.73 13.88 17.80
N GLY A 18 20.14 13.97 18.99
CA GLY A 18 18.82 13.43 19.35
C GLY A 18 17.61 14.10 18.68
N ARG A 19 17.51 14.02 17.35
CA ARG A 19 16.35 14.48 16.59
C ARG A 19 15.97 13.60 15.40
N ASP A 20 16.49 12.38 15.31
CA ASP A 20 16.13 11.44 14.25
C ASP A 20 14.81 10.73 14.63
N THR A 21 13.69 11.31 14.20
CA THR A 21 12.41 10.62 14.30
C THR A 21 12.44 9.35 13.43
N ILE A 22 12.25 8.18 14.04
CA ILE A 22 12.23 6.86 13.39
C ILE A 22 11.15 6.75 12.28
N GLY A 23 10.27 7.76 12.14
CA GLY A 23 9.21 7.81 11.13
C GLY A 23 9.72 7.89 9.69
N GLU A 24 10.86 8.56 9.43
CA GLU A 24 11.33 8.81 8.05
C GLU A 24 12.03 7.61 7.41
N GLN A 25 12.54 6.66 8.20
CA GLN A 25 13.31 5.53 7.65
C GLN A 25 12.45 4.46 6.94
N ARG A 26 11.12 4.47 7.12
CA ARG A 26 10.21 3.54 6.43
C ARG A 26 10.06 3.82 4.93
N TYR A 27 10.07 5.09 4.55
CA TYR A 27 9.81 5.53 3.17
C TYR A 27 11.01 5.32 2.24
N ALA A 28 12.24 5.39 2.78
CA ALA A 28 13.47 5.25 2.00
C ALA A 28 13.79 3.80 1.59
N LEU A 29 13.32 2.80 2.35
CA LEU A 29 13.54 1.38 2.06
C LEU A 29 12.75 0.86 0.83
N VAL A 30 11.70 1.57 0.41
CA VAL A 30 10.75 1.08 -0.61
C VAL A 30 10.87 1.81 -1.95
N ARG A 31 11.47 3.00 -2.02
CA ARG A 31 11.54 3.80 -3.27
C ARG A 31 12.96 4.01 -3.78
N LYS A 32 13.19 3.65 -5.05
CA LYS A 32 14.19 4.31 -5.91
C LYS A 32 13.50 5.34 -6.83
N PRO A 33 14.13 6.48 -7.17
CA PRO A 33 13.44 7.57 -7.87
C PRO A 33 13.37 7.37 -9.40
N LYS A 34 12.19 7.70 -9.98
CA LYS A 34 11.81 7.88 -11.40
C LYS A 34 11.80 6.59 -12.26
N LYS A 35 10.71 6.23 -12.95
CA LYS A 35 9.97 6.95 -14.02
C LYS A 35 8.56 6.33 -14.21
N ARG A 36 7.63 7.13 -14.78
CA ARG A 36 6.33 6.79 -15.44
C ARG A 36 5.30 5.92 -14.68
N ILE A 37 4.05 6.35 -14.81
CA ILE A 37 2.83 5.89 -14.09
C ILE A 37 2.44 4.43 -14.38
N ILE A 38 3.15 3.72 -15.26
CA ILE A 38 2.92 2.31 -15.61
C ILE A 38 3.82 1.34 -14.84
N ASP A 39 4.79 1.83 -14.07
CA ASP A 39 5.74 0.98 -13.32
C ASP A 39 5.26 0.68 -11.88
N GLY A 40 3.96 0.82 -11.61
CA GLY A 40 3.35 0.22 -10.41
C GLY A 40 3.39 -1.32 -10.43
N LEU A 41 3.63 -1.92 -11.60
CA LEU A 41 3.83 -3.36 -11.77
C LEU A 41 5.17 -3.89 -11.20
N ASP A 42 6.17 -3.04 -10.99
CA ASP A 42 7.50 -3.50 -10.52
C ASP A 42 7.61 -3.68 -9.00
N LEU A 43 6.52 -3.45 -8.25
CA LEU A 43 6.48 -3.76 -6.81
C LEU A 43 6.02 -5.18 -6.53
N VAL A 44 5.17 -5.74 -7.38
CA VAL A 44 4.69 -7.12 -7.24
C VAL A 44 5.78 -8.10 -7.69
N SER A 45 6.50 -7.77 -8.77
CA SER A 45 7.63 -8.56 -9.29
C SER A 45 8.67 -8.86 -8.20
N ARG A 46 8.88 -7.96 -7.23
CA ARG A 46 9.81 -8.15 -6.11
C ARG A 46 9.48 -9.38 -5.24
N PHE A 47 8.20 -9.75 -5.18
CA PHE A 47 7.72 -10.88 -4.37
C PHE A 47 7.46 -12.14 -5.20
N LEU A 48 7.76 -12.10 -6.50
CA LEU A 48 7.58 -13.20 -7.42
C LEU A 48 8.94 -13.64 -7.99
N THR A 49 9.12 -14.94 -8.17
CA THR A 49 10.25 -15.49 -8.95
C THR A 49 10.00 -15.27 -10.44
N ALA A 50 11.00 -15.51 -11.29
CA ALA A 50 10.85 -15.40 -12.74
C ALA A 50 9.77 -16.35 -13.29
N GLU A 51 9.49 -17.44 -12.57
CA GLU A 51 8.49 -18.45 -12.87
C GLU A 51 7.09 -18.10 -12.31
N GLY A 52 6.96 -16.97 -11.62
CA GLY A 52 5.71 -16.49 -11.02
C GLY A 52 5.36 -17.14 -9.67
N ALA A 53 6.29 -17.86 -9.04
CA ALA A 53 6.11 -18.39 -7.68
C ALA A 53 6.39 -17.30 -6.64
N LEU A 54 5.86 -17.44 -5.42
CA LEU A 54 6.18 -16.53 -4.32
C LEU A 54 7.63 -16.71 -3.86
N THR A 55 8.32 -15.61 -3.61
CA THR A 55 9.64 -15.64 -2.94
C THR A 55 9.50 -15.87 -1.43
N ASP A 56 10.58 -16.29 -0.77
CA ASP A 56 10.64 -16.43 0.71
C ASP A 56 10.65 -15.08 1.46
N VAL A 57 10.55 -13.95 0.75
CA VAL A 57 10.54 -12.61 1.35
C VAL A 57 9.16 -12.29 1.90
N ASP A 58 9.01 -12.35 3.22
CA ASP A 58 7.79 -11.91 3.91
C ASP A 58 7.74 -10.37 4.05
N PRO A 59 6.78 -9.67 3.43
CA PRO A 59 6.63 -8.23 3.58
C PRO A 59 6.14 -7.78 4.96
N SER A 60 5.56 -8.67 5.75
CA SER A 60 4.89 -8.32 7.02
C SER A 60 5.85 -7.65 8.01
N GLY A 61 7.12 -8.07 8.03
CA GLY A 61 8.13 -7.58 8.97
C GLY A 61 8.39 -6.08 8.85
N PHE A 62 8.59 -5.57 7.64
CA PHE A 62 8.84 -4.14 7.46
C PHE A 62 7.54 -3.31 7.41
N MET A 63 6.40 -3.91 7.03
CA MET A 63 5.11 -3.21 6.98
C MET A 63 4.54 -2.92 8.38
N PHE A 64 4.58 -3.90 9.28
CA PHE A 64 3.98 -3.78 10.61
C PHE A 64 4.98 -3.39 11.71
N GLY A 65 6.26 -3.27 11.35
CA GLY A 65 7.36 -2.96 12.28
C GLY A 65 7.86 -4.20 13.03
N PHE A 66 8.85 -3.98 13.90
CA PHE A 66 9.59 -5.05 14.56
C PHE A 66 9.60 -4.91 16.10
N GLY A 67 9.89 -6.01 16.78
CA GLY A 67 10.06 -6.06 18.24
C GLY A 67 8.76 -5.85 19.03
N TRP A 68 8.88 -5.31 20.24
CA TRP A 68 7.76 -5.17 21.18
C TRP A 68 6.68 -4.16 20.77
N ARG A 69 6.95 -3.32 19.75
CA ARG A 69 5.96 -2.37 19.20
C ARG A 69 5.50 -2.78 17.79
N VAL A 70 5.62 -4.05 17.44
CA VAL A 70 4.99 -4.59 16.24
C VAL A 70 3.48 -4.35 16.30
N CYS A 71 2.87 -4.03 15.15
CA CYS A 71 1.44 -3.76 15.08
C CYS A 71 0.63 -4.93 15.67
N PRO A 72 -0.13 -4.73 16.77
CA PRO A 72 -0.93 -5.81 17.35
C PRO A 72 -2.07 -6.24 16.41
N GLY A 73 -2.50 -5.35 15.51
CA GLY A 73 -3.53 -5.62 14.50
C GLY A 73 -3.03 -6.26 13.20
N ARG A 74 -1.75 -6.66 13.10
CA ARG A 74 -1.16 -7.15 11.83
C ARG A 74 -1.93 -8.32 11.21
N HIS A 75 -2.37 -9.28 12.02
CA HIS A 75 -3.05 -10.48 11.52
C HIS A 75 -4.45 -10.15 11.01
N THR A 76 -5.19 -9.31 11.73
CA THR A 76 -6.51 -8.83 11.31
C THR A 76 -6.41 -7.95 10.06
N ALA A 77 -5.42 -7.06 9.99
CA ALA A 77 -5.20 -6.20 8.84
C ALA A 77 -4.87 -7.02 7.59
N ASP A 78 -3.97 -8.00 7.71
CA ASP A 78 -3.56 -8.86 6.61
C ASP A 78 -4.72 -9.71 6.06
N ALA A 79 -5.43 -10.42 6.95
CA ALA A 79 -6.56 -11.25 6.57
C ALA A 79 -7.73 -10.45 5.96
N SER A 80 -8.04 -9.29 6.54
CA SER A 80 -9.11 -8.43 6.02
C SER A 80 -8.74 -7.83 4.67
N LEU A 81 -7.51 -7.32 4.51
CA LEU A 81 -7.03 -6.76 3.25
C LEU A 81 -7.03 -7.82 2.14
N TRP A 82 -6.51 -9.01 2.41
CA TRP A 82 -6.51 -10.11 1.45
C TRP A 82 -7.93 -10.46 0.99
N THR A 83 -8.84 -10.64 1.94
CA THR A 83 -10.24 -11.00 1.64
C THR A 83 -10.93 -9.90 0.84
N THR A 84 -10.75 -8.64 1.23
CA THR A 84 -11.33 -7.49 0.53
C THR A 84 -10.81 -7.39 -0.90
N ILE A 85 -9.50 -7.46 -1.12
CA ILE A 85 -8.90 -7.38 -2.46
C ILE A 85 -9.35 -8.54 -3.33
N ALA A 86 -9.28 -9.78 -2.83
CA ALA A 86 -9.70 -10.96 -3.58
C ALA A 86 -11.17 -10.87 -4.00
N THR A 87 -12.05 -10.45 -3.08
CA THR A 87 -13.48 -10.28 -3.35
C THR A 87 -13.74 -9.16 -4.36
N MET A 88 -13.06 -8.03 -4.22
CA MET A 88 -13.16 -6.91 -5.17
C MET A 88 -12.69 -7.33 -6.56
N LEU A 89 -11.55 -8.02 -6.69
CA LEU A 89 -11.04 -8.45 -7.99
C LEU A 89 -11.91 -9.56 -8.63
N ALA A 90 -12.56 -10.39 -7.83
CA ALA A 90 -13.49 -11.40 -8.32
C ALA A 90 -14.79 -10.79 -8.85
N THR A 91 -15.26 -9.69 -8.26
CA THR A 91 -16.62 -9.16 -8.52
C THR A 91 -16.66 -7.85 -9.30
N LEU A 92 -15.59 -7.06 -9.23
CA LEU A 92 -15.51 -5.71 -9.78
C LEU A 92 -14.45 -5.62 -10.88
N GLU A 93 -14.66 -4.65 -11.75
CA GLU A 93 -13.77 -4.21 -12.82
C GLU A 93 -13.43 -2.74 -12.56
N PHE A 94 -12.13 -2.44 -12.54
CA PHE A 94 -11.59 -1.11 -12.28
C PHE A 94 -11.01 -0.58 -13.60
N THR A 95 -11.57 0.51 -14.12
CA THR A 95 -11.08 1.18 -15.33
C THR A 95 -10.85 2.66 -15.09
N LEU A 96 -10.13 3.30 -16.00
CA LEU A 96 -10.05 4.76 -16.01
C LEU A 96 -11.45 5.36 -16.19
N ALA A 97 -11.69 6.51 -15.55
CA ALA A 97 -12.89 7.27 -15.81
C ALA A 97 -12.86 7.80 -17.24
N LYS A 98 -14.04 8.03 -17.82
CA LYS A 98 -14.18 8.60 -19.17
C LYS A 98 -14.73 10.00 -19.10
N ASP A 99 -14.25 10.87 -19.98
CA ASP A 99 -14.80 12.22 -20.19
C ASP A 99 -16.15 12.16 -20.95
N PRO A 100 -16.85 13.29 -21.15
CA PRO A 100 -18.09 13.33 -21.92
C PRO A 100 -17.96 12.87 -23.38
N GLU A 101 -16.74 12.87 -23.91
CA GLU A 101 -16.40 12.48 -25.29
C GLU A 101 -16.01 10.99 -25.38
N GLY A 102 -15.91 10.30 -24.25
CA GLY A 102 -15.60 8.87 -24.13
C GLY A 102 -14.11 8.54 -24.01
N ASN A 103 -13.22 9.54 -23.91
CA ASN A 103 -11.79 9.35 -23.76
C ASN A 103 -11.41 9.08 -22.30
N GLU A 104 -10.35 8.31 -22.10
CA GLU A 104 -9.85 7.98 -20.77
C GLU A 104 -9.21 9.20 -20.10
N ILE A 105 -9.64 9.51 -18.88
CA ILE A 105 -9.09 10.58 -18.08
C ILE A 105 -7.82 10.07 -17.41
N MET A 106 -6.67 10.44 -17.99
CA MET A 106 -5.38 10.21 -17.36
C MET A 106 -5.22 11.13 -16.14
N PHE A 107 -4.84 10.56 -15.00
CA PHE A 107 -4.58 11.32 -13.78
C PHE A 107 -3.23 10.95 -13.18
N GLU A 108 -2.60 11.91 -12.51
CA GLU A 108 -1.42 11.66 -11.69
C GLU A 108 -1.85 11.32 -10.26
N PRO A 109 -1.42 10.18 -9.69
CA PRO A 109 -1.75 9.83 -8.31
C PRO A 109 -1.19 10.86 -7.34
N LYS A 110 -2.08 11.55 -6.63
CA LYS A 110 -1.74 12.46 -5.53
C LYS A 110 -2.07 11.79 -4.21
N TYR A 111 -1.28 12.10 -3.19
CA TYR A 111 -1.46 11.55 -1.85
C TYR A 111 -1.51 12.68 -0.83
N VAL A 112 -2.33 12.48 0.21
CA VAL A 112 -2.45 13.39 1.33
C VAL A 112 -1.78 12.75 2.53
N ASN A 113 -0.87 13.52 3.16
CA ASN A 113 -0.10 13.08 4.32
C ASN A 113 -0.80 13.53 5.60
N GLY A 114 -1.01 12.59 6.52
CA GLY A 114 -1.49 12.84 7.88
C GLY A 114 -0.93 11.79 8.85
N ILE A 115 -1.75 11.31 9.79
CA ILE A 115 -1.41 10.12 10.60
C ILE A 115 -1.26 8.88 9.71
N THR A 116 -2.03 8.84 8.63
CA THR A 116 -1.95 7.83 7.56
C THR A 116 -1.63 8.52 6.23
N HIS A 117 -1.06 7.74 5.30
CA HIS A 117 -0.84 8.17 3.93
C HIS A 117 -1.98 7.63 3.07
N GLN A 118 -2.80 8.52 2.52
CA GLN A 118 -4.01 8.14 1.78
C GLN A 118 -4.01 8.77 0.38
N PRO A 119 -4.56 8.09 -0.63
CA PRO A 119 -4.73 8.70 -1.94
C PRO A 119 -5.69 9.89 -1.84
N ALA A 120 -5.38 10.96 -2.57
CA ALA A 120 -6.34 12.04 -2.83
C ALA A 120 -7.47 11.51 -3.72
N ILE A 121 -8.59 12.24 -3.79
CA ILE A 121 -9.68 11.88 -4.70
C ILE A 121 -9.16 11.82 -6.14
N PHE A 122 -9.40 10.70 -6.82
CA PHE A 122 -8.99 10.46 -8.20
C PHE A 122 -10.15 9.93 -9.04
N PRO A 123 -10.20 10.26 -10.35
CA PRO A 123 -11.25 9.80 -11.23
C PRO A 123 -11.03 8.32 -11.57
N CYS A 124 -11.95 7.45 -11.14
CA CYS A 124 -11.96 6.03 -11.50
C CYS A 124 -13.38 5.55 -11.77
N ARG A 125 -13.50 4.52 -12.62
CA ARG A 125 -14.76 3.86 -12.92
C ARG A 125 -14.71 2.44 -12.37
N ILE A 126 -15.67 2.11 -11.53
CA ILE A 126 -15.82 0.78 -10.93
C ILE A 126 -17.15 0.22 -11.41
N SER A 127 -17.10 -0.94 -12.05
CA SER A 127 -18.30 -1.64 -12.53
C SER A 127 -18.28 -3.11 -12.13
N PRO A 128 -19.44 -3.77 -12.02
CA PRO A 128 -19.49 -5.23 -11.86
C PRO A 128 -18.85 -5.93 -13.05
N ARG A 129 -18.18 -7.06 -12.81
CA ARG A 129 -17.72 -7.94 -13.90
C ARG A 129 -18.90 -8.57 -14.63
N SER A 130 -18.68 -8.95 -15.89
CA SER A 130 -19.71 -9.51 -16.79
C SER A 130 -20.47 -10.72 -16.23
N HIS A 131 -19.81 -11.56 -15.42
CA HIS A 131 -20.40 -12.75 -14.81
C HIS A 131 -21.11 -12.48 -13.48
N VAL A 132 -21.03 -11.25 -12.94
CA VAL A 132 -21.65 -10.86 -11.67
C VAL A 132 -22.85 -9.96 -11.95
N SER A 133 -24.02 -10.42 -11.51
CA SER A 133 -25.24 -9.61 -11.59
C SER A 133 -25.16 -8.40 -10.65
N LYS A 134 -25.55 -7.22 -11.16
CA LYS A 134 -25.73 -6.00 -10.36
C LYS A 134 -26.59 -6.24 -9.11
N ALA A 135 -27.66 -7.02 -9.27
CA ALA A 135 -28.58 -7.34 -8.17
C ALA A 135 -27.92 -8.16 -7.04
N SER A 136 -26.88 -8.94 -7.36
CA SER A 136 -26.12 -9.68 -6.34
C SER A 136 -25.22 -8.77 -5.51
N LEU A 137 -24.74 -7.67 -6.08
CA LEU A 137 -23.92 -6.68 -5.37
C LEU A 137 -24.76 -5.77 -4.47
N GLU A 138 -25.98 -5.44 -4.88
CA GLU A 138 -26.90 -4.60 -4.09
C GLU A 138 -27.38 -5.29 -2.81
N ARG A 139 -27.43 -6.63 -2.78
CA ARG A 139 -27.82 -7.41 -1.59
C ARG A 139 -26.75 -7.51 -0.51
N ALA A 140 -25.50 -7.14 -0.81
CA ALA A 140 -24.39 -7.23 0.13
C ALA A 140 -24.22 -5.98 1.02
N ARG A 141 -25.13 -5.01 0.91
CA ARG A 141 -25.13 -3.74 1.65
C ARG A 141 -26.16 -3.75 2.77
#